data_AF-A0A8J8FU65-F1
#
_entry.id   AF-A0A8J8FU65-F1
#
_cell.length_a   1.000
_cell.length_b   1.000
_cell.length_c   1.000
_cell.angle_alpha   90.00
_cell.angle_beta   90.00
_cell.angle_gamma   90.00
#
_symmetry.space_group_name_H-M   'P 1'
#
loop_
_entity.id
_entity.type
_entity.pdbx_description
1 polymer ?
#
loop_
_entity_poly.entity_id
_entity_poly.type
_entity_poly.pdbx_seq_one_letter_code
_entity_poly.pdbx_strand_id
1 'polypeptide(L)'
;EALGNNRVVLLFEGPGFDFVVRLISGAIARRIAVFVEEGEEVSRGDVISMIRLGSRVDVAFPAEVIEELKVERGDRVKAGETPVARIRQRSLEDE
;
A
#
# COMPACT_ATOMS: atom_id res chain seq x y z
N GLU A 1 -20.50 -12.55 19.23
CA GLU A 1 -20.18 -11.26 18.60
C GLU A 1 -19.02 -11.48 17.65
N ALA A 2 -19.18 -11.13 16.37
CA ALA A 2 -18.21 -11.48 15.34
C ALA A 2 -16.86 -10.81 15.64
N LEU A 3 -15.80 -11.60 15.71
CA LEU A 3 -14.39 -11.18 15.75
C LEU A 3 -14.07 -10.43 14.44
N GLY A 4 -14.58 -9.20 14.28
CA GLY A 4 -14.54 -8.44 13.03
C GLY A 4 -13.13 -7.94 12.75
N ASN A 5 -12.59 -8.31 11.59
CA ASN A 5 -11.32 -7.76 11.10
C ASN A 5 -11.45 -6.24 10.95
N ASN A 6 -10.54 -5.45 11.55
CA ASN A 6 -10.51 -4.00 11.36
C ASN A 6 -9.83 -3.68 10.02
N ARG A 7 -10.35 -2.69 9.30
CA ARG A 7 -9.85 -2.30 7.97
C ARG A 7 -9.67 -0.79 7.89
N VAL A 8 -8.46 -0.36 7.55
CA VAL A 8 -8.14 1.02 7.17
C VAL A 8 -7.70 1.04 5.71
N VAL A 9 -8.14 2.05 4.98
CA VAL A 9 -7.82 2.25 3.57
C VAL A 9 -7.19 3.63 3.43
N LEU A 10 -6.01 3.68 2.83
CA LEU A 10 -5.29 4.90 2.50
C LEU A 10 -5.20 4.99 0.98
N LEU A 11 -5.69 6.09 0.42
CA LEU A 11 -5.52 6.43 -0.98
C LEU A 11 -4.34 7.39 -1.08
N PHE A 12 -3.44 7.13 -2.02
CA PHE A 12 -2.30 7.98 -2.31
C PHE A 12 -2.38 8.44 -3.76
N GLU A 13 -2.29 9.74 -3.93
CA GLU A 13 -2.16 10.38 -5.23
C GLU A 13 -0.67 10.42 -5.59
N GLY A 14 -0.33 9.93 -6.78
CA GLY A 14 1.05 9.82 -7.23
C GLY A 14 1.24 10.45 -8.61
N PRO A 15 2.48 10.85 -8.96
CA PRO A 15 2.77 11.39 -10.28
C PRO A 15 2.54 10.31 -11.35
N GLY A 16 1.39 10.38 -12.02
CA GLY A 16 0.98 9.53 -13.14
C GLY A 16 0.04 8.37 -12.78
N PHE A 17 -0.15 8.05 -11.50
CA PHE A 17 -1.13 7.05 -11.06
C PHE A 17 -1.41 7.16 -9.55
N ASP A 18 -2.64 6.83 -9.17
CA ASP A 18 -3.03 6.67 -7.79
C ASP A 18 -2.88 5.22 -7.36
N PHE A 19 -2.66 5.01 -6.06
CA PHE A 19 -2.61 3.68 -5.49
C PHE A 19 -3.27 3.63 -4.11
N VAL A 20 -3.68 2.43 -3.73
CA VAL A 20 -4.40 2.18 -2.48
C VAL A 20 -3.59 1.23 -1.62
N VAL A 21 -3.43 1.59 -0.35
CA VAL A 21 -2.91 0.71 0.70
C VAL A 21 -4.05 0.34 1.63
N ARG A 22 -4.34 -0.96 1.76
CA ARG A 22 -5.32 -1.47 2.72
C ARG A 22 -4.63 -2.19 3.85
N LEU A 23 -4.90 -1.75 5.07
CA LEU A 23 -4.41 -2.33 6.30
C LEU A 23 -5.52 -3.17 6.88
N ILE A 24 -5.29 -4.47 7.02
CA ILE A 24 -6.27 -5.41 7.53
C ILE A 24 -5.69 -6.00 8.80
N SER A 25 -6.34 -5.74 9.94
CA SER A 25 -5.97 -6.34 11.21
C SER A 25 -6.82 -7.57 11.48
N GLY A 26 -6.16 -8.64 11.94
CA GLY A 26 -6.83 -9.85 12.36
C GLY A 26 -7.53 -9.65 13.70
N ALA A 27 -8.36 -10.61 14.08
CA ALA A 27 -9.19 -10.48 15.27
C ALA A 27 -8.43 -10.33 16.60
N ILE A 28 -7.15 -10.74 16.66
CA ILE A 28 -6.26 -10.53 17.83
C ILE A 28 -5.54 -9.18 17.74
N ALA A 29 -5.36 -8.65 16.52
CA ALA A 29 -4.68 -7.38 16.26
C ALA A 29 -5.62 -6.22 16.60
N ARG A 30 -5.45 -5.65 17.80
CA ARG A 30 -6.41 -4.71 18.39
C ARG A 30 -6.39 -3.29 17.80
N ARG A 31 -5.30 -2.86 17.15
CA ARG A 31 -5.17 -1.47 16.65
C ARG A 31 -4.31 -1.37 15.39
N ILE A 32 -4.85 -0.65 14.40
CA ILE A 32 -4.09 -0.05 13.30
C ILE A 32 -3.85 1.40 13.74
N ALA A 33 -2.59 1.82 13.77
CA ALA A 33 -2.21 3.22 13.96
C ALA A 33 -1.82 3.78 12.60
N VAL A 34 -2.44 4.90 12.21
CA VAL A 34 -2.06 5.68 11.02
C VAL A 34 -1.22 6.85 11.52
N PHE A 35 -0.14 7.16 10.83
CA PHE A 35 0.80 8.21 11.21
C PHE A 35 0.79 9.41 10.26
N VAL A 36 0.03 9.32 9.19
CA VAL A 36 -0.10 10.35 8.16
C VAL A 36 -1.52 10.90 8.14
N GLU A 37 -1.66 12.16 7.75
CA GLU A 37 -2.93 12.86 7.64
C GLU A 37 -3.33 13.07 6.17
N GLU A 38 -4.61 13.40 5.94
CA GLU A 38 -5.10 13.74 4.60
C GLU A 38 -4.42 15.01 4.08
N GLY A 39 -3.91 14.96 2.86
CA GLY A 39 -3.16 16.06 2.24
C GLY A 39 -1.69 16.13 2.64
N GLU A 40 -1.20 15.24 3.50
CA GLU A 40 0.22 15.15 3.83
C GLU A 40 1.02 14.53 2.68
N GLU A 41 2.12 15.20 2.29
CA GLU A 41 3.05 14.65 1.30
C GLU A 41 3.92 13.56 1.94
N VAL A 42 3.96 12.39 1.30
CA VAL A 42 4.79 11.26 1.73
C VAL A 42 5.85 10.93 0.69
N SER A 43 7.04 10.57 1.16
CA SER A 43 8.15 10.11 0.35
C SER A 43 8.30 8.59 0.41
N ARG A 44 8.98 8.04 -0.61
CA ARG A 44 9.33 6.61 -0.61
C ARG A 44 10.18 6.29 0.62
N GLY A 45 9.72 5.32 1.41
CA GLY A 45 10.40 4.86 2.62
C GLY A 45 9.77 5.37 3.91
N ASP A 46 8.85 6.33 3.82
CA ASP A 46 8.15 6.85 5.00
C ASP A 46 7.23 5.80 5.63
N VAL A 47 7.12 5.87 6.94
CA VAL A 47 6.29 4.96 7.72
C VAL A 47 4.89 5.56 7.85
N ILE A 48 3.96 5.10 7.02
CA ILE A 48 2.58 5.62 6.96
C ILE A 48 1.65 5.06 8.05
N SER A 49 1.93 3.85 8.56
CA SER A 49 1.08 3.17 9.53
C SER A 49 1.76 1.99 10.21
N MET A 50 1.12 1.45 11.25
CA MET A 50 1.53 0.24 11.95
C MET A 50 0.32 -0.62 12.33
N ILE A 51 0.40 -1.93 12.05
CA ILE A 51 -0.53 -2.94 12.57
C ILE A 51 0.10 -3.59 13.80
N ARG A 52 -0.50 -3.40 14.99
CA ARG A 52 0.02 -4.02 16.21
C ARG A 52 -0.35 -5.49 16.27
N LEU A 53 0.65 -6.38 16.28
CA LEU A 53 0.54 -7.82 16.09
C LEU A 53 -0.02 -8.14 14.69
N GLY A 54 0.83 -7.97 13.69
CA GLY A 54 0.55 -7.95 12.25
C GLY A 54 -0.49 -8.91 11.70
N SER A 55 -1.03 -8.58 10.53
CA SER A 55 -2.03 -9.41 9.86
C SER A 55 -1.84 -9.40 8.34
N ARG A 56 -2.28 -8.35 7.64
CA ARG A 56 -2.09 -8.23 6.19
C ARG A 56 -2.08 -6.77 5.74
N VAL A 57 -1.27 -6.49 4.73
CA VAL A 57 -1.33 -5.26 3.95
C VAL A 57 -1.56 -5.63 2.50
N ASP A 58 -2.55 -5.03 1.87
CA ASP A 58 -2.72 -5.08 0.42
C ASP A 58 -2.29 -3.74 -0.18
N VAL A 59 -1.56 -3.80 -1.29
CA VAL A 59 -1.26 -2.62 -2.12
C VAL A 59 -1.87 -2.87 -3.49
N ALA A 60 -2.67 -1.91 -3.97
CA ALA A 60 -3.35 -2.00 -5.25
C ALA A 60 -3.06 -0.75 -6.09
N PHE A 61 -2.75 -0.95 -7.36
CA PHE A 61 -2.46 0.09 -8.34
C PHE A 61 -3.01 -0.37 -9.71
N PRO A 62 -3.26 0.57 -10.65
CA PRO A 62 -3.78 0.23 -11.97
C PRO A 62 -2.85 -0.74 -12.71
N ALA A 63 -3.40 -1.84 -13.24
CA ALA A 63 -2.60 -2.85 -13.94
C ALA A 63 -1.96 -2.30 -15.23
N GLU A 64 -2.62 -1.32 -15.86
CA GLU A 64 -2.16 -0.67 -17.10
C GLU A 64 -0.86 0.13 -16.97
N VAL A 65 -0.51 0.56 -15.74
CA VAL A 65 0.76 1.26 -15.51
C VAL A 65 1.90 0.31 -15.19
N ILE A 66 1.64 -1.00 -15.03
CA ILE A 66 2.69 -1.98 -14.70
C ILE A 66 3.48 -2.31 -15.98
N GLU A 67 4.77 -2.00 -15.98
CA GLU A 67 5.69 -2.43 -17.02
C GLU A 67 6.16 -3.86 -16.77
N GLU A 68 6.51 -4.16 -15.52
CA GLU A 68 7.13 -5.42 -15.12
C GLU A 68 6.86 -5.72 -13.66
N LEU A 69 6.45 -6.96 -13.34
CA LEU A 69 6.38 -7.43 -11.96
C LEU A 69 7.78 -7.85 -11.47
N LYS A 70 8.11 -7.50 -10.23
CA LYS A 70 9.43 -7.78 -9.62
C LYS A 70 9.40 -8.86 -8.55
N VAL A 71 8.22 -9.40 -8.26
CA VAL A 71 7.99 -10.42 -7.25
C VAL A 71 6.99 -11.45 -7.77
N GLU A 72 7.09 -12.67 -7.24
CA GLU A 72 6.18 -13.76 -7.52
C GLU A 72 5.46 -14.22 -6.24
N ARG A 73 4.46 -15.08 -6.41
CA ARG A 73 3.71 -15.62 -5.29
C ARG A 73 4.63 -16.48 -4.41
N GLY A 74 4.74 -16.10 -3.14
CA GLY A 74 5.56 -16.82 -2.15
C GLY A 74 6.85 -16.11 -1.79
N ASP A 75 7.22 -15.07 -2.56
CA ASP A 75 8.38 -14.24 -2.24
C ASP A 75 8.22 -13.54 -0.89
N ARG A 76 9.33 -13.47 -0.16
CA ARG A 76 9.41 -12.66 1.05
C ARG A 76 9.71 -11.22 0.66
N VAL A 77 8.81 -10.32 1.03
CA VAL A 77 8.94 -8.88 0.80
C VAL A 77 9.12 -8.14 2.12
N LYS A 78 9.78 -6.98 2.07
CA LYS A 78 9.93 -6.05 3.18
C LYS A 78 9.38 -4.69 2.79
N ALA A 79 8.45 -4.17 3.59
CA ALA A 79 7.82 -2.86 3.35
C ALA A 79 8.87 -1.75 3.27
N GLY A 80 8.70 -0.82 2.34
CA GLY A 80 9.65 0.27 2.08
C GLY A 80 10.93 -0.12 1.35
N GLU A 81 11.25 -1.42 1.24
CA GLU A 81 12.54 -1.90 0.71
C GLU A 81 12.41 -2.75 -0.56
N THR A 82 11.55 -3.78 -0.55
CA THR A 82 11.43 -4.69 -1.69
C THR A 82 10.60 -4.07 -2.80
N PRO A 83 11.16 -3.86 -4.01
CA PRO A 83 10.38 -3.43 -5.16
C PRO A 83 9.43 -4.55 -5.61
N VAL A 84 8.15 -4.24 -5.79
CA VAL A 84 7.12 -5.22 -6.22
C VAL A 84 6.77 -5.12 -7.71
N ALA A 85 6.93 -3.94 -8.30
CA ALA A 85 6.68 -3.70 -9.71
C ALA A 85 7.54 -2.52 -10.21
N ARG A 86 7.84 -2.52 -11.50
CA ARG A 86 8.24 -1.35 -12.27
C ARG A 86 6.99 -0.80 -12.96
N ILE A 87 6.81 0.51 -12.87
CA ILE A 87 5.69 1.24 -13.44
C ILE A 87 6.16 2.09 -14.63
N ARG A 88 5.33 2.17 -15.66
CA ARG A 88 5.49 3.16 -16.74
C ARG A 88 5.02 4.51 -16.20
N GLN A 89 5.86 5.54 -16.31
CA GLN A 89 5.37 6.90 -16.15
C GLN A 89 4.50 7.21 -17.37
N ARG A 90 3.21 7.49 -17.16
CA ARG A 90 2.41 8.14 -18.20
C ARG A 90 2.87 9.59 -18.29
N SER A 91 3.32 9.99 -19.47
CA SER A 91 3.58 11.39 -19.78
C SER A 91 2.23 12.12 -19.85
N LEU A 92 2.18 13.37 -19.40
CA LEU A 92 1.02 14.26 -19.58
C LEU A 92 0.71 14.55 -21.07
N GLU A 93 1.51 14.00 -21.99
CA GLU A 93 1.41 14.14 -23.44
C GLU A 93 0.63 12.99 -24.09
N ASP A 94 0.24 11.96 -23.33
CA ASP A 94 -0.49 10.77 -23.81
C ASP A 94 -2.02 10.93 -23.82
N GLU A 95 -2.56 12.12 -23.52
CA GLU A 95 -3.99 12.49 -23.60
C GLU A 95 -4.30 13.48 -24.73
#